data_AF-A0A2E9N9U6-F1
#
_entry.id   AF-A0A2E9N9U6-F1
#
_cell.length_a   1.000
_cell.length_b   1.000
_cell.length_c   1.000
_cell.angle_alpha   90.00
_cell.angle_beta   90.00
_cell.angle_gamma   90.00
#
_symmetry.space_group_name_H-M   'P 1'
#
loop_
_entity.id
_entity.type
_entity.pdbx_description
1 polymer ?
#
loop_
_entity_poly.entity_id
_entity_poly.type
_entity_poly.pdbx_seq_one_letter_code
_entity_poly.pdbx_strand_id
1 'polypeptide(L)'
;MVFLVAATAFAGCTVTAPESVKTLGAPVPTAVATPISEASSATEATDPDSCAGLSQVVSESDGLYWERRGSLRDLGAREFAQGEVTADDDGAPVAYTVASGDVESVIAERLCAYPNLAQMNHVRVIHPGHVLWLTPDPAIPWVPYYAPGDAPAGFEQIPYQQAIESAGAAVDTGDVDTVRSIWNDTLKPMFANQTTIDAVQEVVDAGDLDALRQLFS
;
A
#
# COMPACT_ATOMS: atom_id res chain seq x y z
N MET A 1 -25.64 16.02 49.94
CA MET A 1 -26.60 15.07 49.35
C MET A 1 -25.76 14.00 48.65
N VAL A 2 -25.61 12.83 49.29
CA VAL A 2 -24.70 11.75 48.88
C VAL A 2 -25.51 10.75 48.06
N PHE A 3 -25.11 10.47 46.83
CA PHE A 3 -25.69 9.41 46.01
C PHE A 3 -24.81 8.16 46.08
N LEU A 4 -25.36 7.12 46.70
CA LEU A 4 -24.87 5.74 46.69
C LEU A 4 -25.43 5.07 45.43
N VAL A 5 -24.60 4.42 44.60
CA VAL A 5 -25.07 3.48 43.57
C VAL A 5 -24.21 2.23 43.60
N ALA A 6 -24.92 1.09 43.57
CA ALA A 6 -24.50 -0.24 43.97
C ALA A 6 -23.62 -0.97 42.93
N ALA A 7 -22.71 -1.80 43.43
CA ALA A 7 -21.93 -2.76 42.65
C ALA A 7 -22.77 -4.00 42.32
N THR A 8 -22.80 -4.37 41.03
CA THR A 8 -23.43 -5.61 40.53
C THR A 8 -22.35 -6.68 40.33
N ALA A 9 -22.57 -7.86 40.90
CA ALA A 9 -21.69 -9.02 40.81
C ALA A 9 -21.93 -9.80 39.51
N PHE A 10 -20.87 -10.09 38.76
CA PHE A 10 -20.93 -11.01 37.62
C PHE A 10 -20.77 -12.46 38.10
N ALA A 11 -21.81 -13.27 37.89
CA ALA A 11 -21.76 -14.71 38.06
C ALA A 11 -21.04 -15.36 36.87
N GLY A 12 -20.12 -16.29 37.17
CA GLY A 12 -19.27 -16.96 36.19
C GLY A 12 -20.00 -18.00 35.34
N CYS A 13 -19.64 -18.07 34.06
CA CYS A 13 -19.98 -19.18 33.18
C CYS A 13 -18.82 -20.17 33.15
N THR A 14 -19.02 -21.35 33.74
CA THR A 14 -18.19 -22.53 33.53
C THR A 14 -18.47 -23.11 32.13
N VAL A 15 -17.45 -23.16 31.28
CA VAL A 15 -17.49 -23.86 29.99
C VAL A 15 -17.16 -25.34 30.22
N THR A 16 -18.09 -26.23 29.85
CA THR A 16 -17.91 -27.68 29.81
C THR A 16 -17.20 -28.06 28.50
N ALA A 17 -16.05 -28.73 28.58
CA ALA A 17 -15.34 -29.27 27.42
C ALA A 17 -16.02 -30.56 26.90
N PRO A 18 -16.12 -30.78 25.57
CA PRO A 18 -16.63 -32.04 25.04
C PRO A 18 -15.57 -33.14 25.07
N GLU A 19 -16.02 -34.36 25.38
CA GLU A 19 -15.24 -35.60 25.39
C GLU A 19 -14.73 -35.99 23.99
N SER A 20 -13.52 -36.55 23.97
CA SER A 20 -12.85 -37.07 22.77
C SER A 20 -13.50 -38.36 22.27
N VAL A 21 -14.01 -38.34 21.03
CA VAL A 21 -14.51 -39.54 20.33
C VAL A 21 -13.34 -40.36 19.80
N LYS A 22 -13.22 -41.62 20.26
CA LYS A 22 -12.37 -42.64 19.65
C LYS A 22 -12.92 -43.02 18.28
N THR A 23 -12.15 -42.77 17.21
CA THR A 23 -12.46 -43.25 15.86
C THR A 23 -11.65 -44.50 15.54
N LEU A 24 -12.34 -45.50 15.02
CA LEU A 24 -11.85 -46.81 14.60
C LEU A 24 -10.79 -46.72 13.48
N GLY A 25 -9.88 -47.70 13.49
CA GLY A 25 -8.83 -47.86 12.48
C GLY A 25 -9.36 -48.09 11.07
N ALA A 26 -8.66 -47.51 10.10
CA ALA A 26 -8.83 -47.74 8.67
C ALA A 26 -7.69 -48.61 8.12
N PRO A 27 -7.95 -49.46 7.10
CA PRO A 27 -6.98 -50.41 6.56
C PRO A 27 -5.98 -49.79 5.56
N VAL A 28 -4.88 -50.52 5.39
CA VAL A 28 -3.69 -50.28 4.55
C VAL A 28 -4.03 -49.96 3.07
N PRO A 29 -3.31 -49.02 2.40
CA PRO A 29 -3.46 -48.82 0.97
C PRO A 29 -2.65 -49.82 0.13
N THR A 30 -3.33 -50.49 -0.80
CA THR A 30 -2.71 -51.25 -1.89
C THR A 30 -2.29 -50.30 -3.02
N ALA A 31 -1.01 -50.32 -3.39
CA ALA A 31 -0.48 -49.63 -4.55
C ALA A 31 -0.92 -50.31 -5.86
N VAL A 32 -1.51 -49.56 -6.80
CA VAL A 32 -1.68 -50.00 -8.19
C VAL A 32 -1.42 -48.82 -9.15
N ALA A 33 -0.55 -49.12 -10.11
CA ALA A 33 0.02 -48.39 -11.23
C ALA A 33 -0.70 -47.16 -11.84
N THR A 34 0.10 -46.13 -12.10
CA THR A 34 -0.11 -44.97 -12.96
C THR A 34 -0.12 -45.35 -14.45
N PRO A 35 -1.06 -44.85 -15.28
CA PRO A 35 -0.79 -44.60 -16.68
C PRO A 35 -0.23 -43.19 -16.86
N ILE A 36 0.92 -43.10 -17.50
CA ILE A 36 1.54 -41.84 -17.93
C ILE A 36 0.67 -41.31 -19.08
N SER A 37 -0.17 -40.31 -18.77
CA SER A 37 -0.85 -39.52 -19.80
C SER A 37 0.17 -38.55 -20.38
N GLU A 38 0.40 -38.68 -21.68
CA GLU A 38 1.12 -37.71 -22.50
C GLU A 38 0.65 -36.29 -22.18
N ALA A 39 1.54 -35.50 -21.59
CA ALA A 39 1.33 -34.07 -21.43
C ALA A 39 1.47 -33.41 -22.80
N SER A 40 0.35 -33.34 -23.53
CA SER A 40 0.19 -32.33 -24.56
C SER A 40 0.36 -30.97 -23.88
N SER A 41 1.43 -30.25 -24.23
CA SER A 41 1.64 -28.88 -23.81
C SER A 41 0.55 -28.01 -24.44
N ALA A 42 -0.63 -28.03 -23.82
CA ALA A 42 -1.60 -26.98 -23.98
C ALA A 42 -0.92 -25.71 -23.46
N THR A 43 -0.60 -24.80 -24.37
CA THR A 43 -0.41 -23.40 -24.01
C THR A 43 -1.67 -23.01 -23.25
N GLU A 44 -1.54 -22.88 -21.94
CA GLU A 44 -2.60 -22.43 -21.06
C GLU A 44 -3.04 -21.07 -21.60
N ALA A 45 -4.25 -21.03 -22.17
CA ALA A 45 -4.83 -19.78 -22.60
C ALA A 45 -4.89 -18.90 -21.36
N THR A 46 -4.09 -17.84 -21.34
CA THR A 46 -4.03 -16.92 -20.21
C THR A 46 -5.44 -16.41 -20.01
N ASP A 47 -6.05 -16.77 -18.89
CA ASP A 47 -7.38 -16.31 -18.52
C ASP A 47 -7.35 -14.77 -18.60
N PRO A 48 -8.17 -14.14 -19.45
CA PRO A 48 -8.17 -12.67 -19.60
C PRO A 48 -8.42 -11.97 -18.25
N ASP A 49 -9.04 -12.66 -17.30
CA ASP A 49 -9.33 -12.16 -15.96
C ASP A 49 -8.19 -12.41 -14.95
N SER A 50 -7.07 -13.00 -15.39
CA SER A 50 -5.90 -13.30 -14.56
C SER A 50 -4.71 -12.40 -14.86
N CYS A 51 -4.06 -11.90 -13.82
CA CYS A 51 -2.82 -11.13 -13.94
C CYS A 51 -1.66 -12.06 -14.30
N ALA A 52 -1.07 -11.89 -15.49
CA ALA A 52 0.12 -12.65 -15.90
C ALA A 52 1.35 -12.37 -15.01
N GLY A 53 1.32 -11.25 -14.27
CA GLY A 53 2.27 -10.86 -13.24
C GLY A 53 1.79 -9.58 -12.54
N LEU A 54 2.29 -9.30 -11.34
CA LEU A 54 1.96 -8.07 -10.62
C LEU A 54 2.91 -6.94 -11.02
N SER A 55 2.33 -5.79 -11.36
CA SER A 55 3.03 -4.54 -11.54
C SER A 55 3.50 -4.00 -10.19
N GLN A 56 4.78 -3.68 -10.08
CA GLN A 56 5.44 -3.30 -8.83
C GLN A 56 6.16 -1.98 -8.99
N VAL A 57 6.12 -1.15 -7.95
CA VAL A 57 7.03 -0.02 -7.84
C VAL A 57 8.29 -0.47 -7.11
N VAL A 58 9.46 -0.26 -7.71
CA VAL A 58 10.75 -0.68 -7.18
C VAL A 58 11.78 0.43 -7.30
N SER A 59 12.82 0.38 -6.46
CA SER A 59 14.01 1.23 -6.59
C SER A 59 15.21 0.37 -6.97
N GLU A 60 15.92 0.73 -8.04
CA GLU A 60 17.24 0.14 -8.37
C GLU A 60 18.41 0.82 -7.65
N SER A 61 18.20 2.07 -7.23
CA SER A 61 19.18 2.88 -6.53
C SER A 61 18.96 2.81 -5.02
N ASP A 62 19.71 3.59 -4.25
CA ASP A 62 19.72 3.70 -2.78
C ASP A 62 18.35 4.10 -2.13
N GLY A 63 17.24 3.93 -2.85
CA GLY A 63 15.87 4.16 -2.40
C GLY A 63 15.31 5.52 -2.77
N LEU A 64 16.02 6.32 -3.58
CA LEU A 64 15.61 7.68 -3.92
C LEU A 64 14.70 7.76 -5.13
N TYR A 65 14.97 6.98 -6.18
CA TYR A 65 14.21 6.99 -7.43
C TYR A 65 13.52 5.67 -7.65
N TRP A 66 12.22 5.73 -7.89
CA TRP A 66 11.34 4.58 -7.95
C TRP A 66 10.68 4.53 -9.32
N GLU A 67 10.65 3.34 -9.90
CA GLU A 67 10.03 3.09 -11.19
C GLU A 67 9.01 1.97 -11.08
N ARG A 68 8.00 2.03 -11.95
CA ARG A 68 7.05 0.93 -12.10
C ARG A 68 7.58 -0.11 -13.08
N ARG A 69 7.58 -1.38 -12.65
CA ARG A 69 7.86 -2.56 -13.46
C ARG A 69 6.63 -3.38 -13.73
N GLY A 70 6.46 -3.77 -14.98
CA GLY A 70 5.25 -4.45 -15.44
C GLY A 70 4.09 -3.46 -15.61
N SER A 71 3.12 -3.85 -16.43
CA SER A 71 1.98 -2.99 -16.77
C SER A 71 0.84 -3.16 -15.78
N LEU A 72 0.24 -2.04 -15.37
CA LEU A 72 -1.05 -2.06 -14.68
C LEU A 72 -2.14 -2.45 -15.67
N ARG A 73 -3.19 -3.10 -15.16
CA ARG A 73 -4.37 -3.45 -15.95
C ARG A 73 -5.59 -3.41 -15.06
N ASP A 74 -6.62 -2.67 -15.46
CA ASP A 74 -7.90 -2.71 -14.77
C ASP A 74 -8.73 -3.92 -15.23
N LEU A 75 -8.94 -4.88 -14.33
CA LEU A 75 -9.80 -6.04 -14.53
C LEU A 75 -11.29 -5.72 -14.27
N GLY A 76 -11.63 -4.45 -14.05
CA GLY A 76 -12.99 -3.98 -13.81
C GLY A 76 -13.40 -3.98 -12.34
N ALA A 77 -14.39 -3.14 -12.05
CA ALA A 77 -14.94 -2.97 -10.71
C ALA A 77 -15.46 -4.29 -10.12
N ARG A 78 -15.20 -4.49 -8.83
CA ARG A 78 -15.57 -5.72 -8.08
C ARG A 78 -15.88 -5.41 -6.62
N GLU A 79 -16.47 -6.37 -5.91
CA GLU A 79 -16.69 -6.23 -4.46
C GLU A 79 -15.38 -5.84 -3.77
N PHE A 80 -15.43 -4.81 -2.93
CA PHE A 80 -14.25 -4.21 -2.26
C PHE A 80 -13.21 -3.53 -3.18
N ALA A 81 -13.53 -3.26 -4.45
CA ALA A 81 -12.76 -2.39 -5.33
C ALA A 81 -13.67 -1.73 -6.39
N GLN A 82 -14.57 -0.86 -5.90
CA GLN A 82 -15.60 -0.15 -6.67
C GLN A 82 -15.20 1.26 -7.08
N GLY A 83 -14.05 1.73 -6.62
CA GLY A 83 -13.46 3.03 -6.95
C GLY A 83 -13.24 3.26 -8.44
N GLU A 84 -13.06 4.53 -8.77
CA GLU A 84 -12.89 5.00 -10.14
C GLU A 84 -11.44 4.89 -10.57
N VAL A 85 -11.19 4.33 -11.76
CA VAL A 85 -9.87 4.28 -12.38
C VAL A 85 -9.76 5.42 -13.38
N THR A 86 -8.72 6.25 -13.21
CA THR A 86 -8.28 7.17 -14.26
C THR A 86 -7.20 6.48 -15.08
N ALA A 87 -7.34 6.53 -16.39
CA ALA A 87 -6.39 5.98 -17.34
C ALA A 87 -5.73 7.09 -18.17
N ASP A 88 -4.52 6.83 -18.66
CA ASP A 88 -3.87 7.68 -19.66
C ASP A 88 -4.47 7.47 -21.07
N ASP A 89 -3.90 8.17 -22.05
CA ASP A 89 -4.34 8.13 -23.45
C ASP A 89 -4.20 6.73 -24.09
N ASP A 90 -3.32 5.88 -23.56
CA ASP A 90 -3.11 4.50 -24.00
C ASP A 90 -4.03 3.51 -23.26
N GLY A 91 -4.84 4.01 -22.30
CA GLY A 91 -5.76 3.21 -21.50
C GLY A 91 -5.10 2.50 -20.31
N ALA A 92 -3.85 2.83 -19.97
CA ALA A 92 -3.19 2.27 -18.80
C ALA A 92 -3.65 3.01 -17.52
N PRO A 93 -3.96 2.30 -16.42
CA PRO A 93 -4.32 2.94 -15.16
C PRO A 93 -3.20 3.84 -14.62
N VAL A 94 -3.51 5.10 -14.34
CA VAL A 94 -2.57 6.08 -13.75
C VAL A 94 -2.98 6.54 -12.35
N ALA A 95 -4.28 6.51 -12.05
CA ALA A 95 -4.78 6.82 -10.71
C ALA A 95 -6.03 5.99 -10.35
N TYR A 96 -6.27 5.81 -9.05
CA TYR A 96 -7.46 5.16 -8.52
C TYR A 96 -8.09 6.01 -7.41
N THR A 97 -9.35 6.43 -7.58
CA THR A 97 -10.10 7.13 -6.52
C THR A 97 -10.85 6.11 -5.67
N VAL A 98 -10.50 6.04 -4.40
CA VAL A 98 -10.99 5.04 -3.45
C VAL A 98 -12.48 5.25 -3.15
N ALA A 99 -13.29 4.21 -3.35
CA ALA A 99 -14.70 4.23 -2.97
C ALA A 99 -14.92 3.74 -1.53
N SER A 100 -16.11 4.01 -0.99
CA SER A 100 -16.52 3.48 0.31
C SER A 100 -16.58 1.95 0.28
N GLY A 101 -15.90 1.31 1.23
CA GLY A 101 -15.84 -0.14 1.35
C GLY A 101 -14.75 -0.80 0.51
N ASP A 102 -13.93 -0.03 -0.20
CA ASP A 102 -12.77 -0.58 -0.89
C ASP A 102 -11.71 -1.12 0.09
N VAL A 103 -11.00 -2.16 -0.35
CA VAL A 103 -9.92 -2.83 0.40
C VAL A 103 -8.67 -2.85 -0.48
N GLU A 104 -7.55 -2.38 0.05
CA GLU A 104 -6.30 -2.19 -0.71
C GLU A 104 -5.86 -3.44 -1.48
N SER A 105 -5.89 -4.61 -0.85
CA SER A 105 -5.49 -5.85 -1.51
C SER A 105 -6.37 -6.19 -2.71
N VAL A 106 -7.67 -5.89 -2.64
CA VAL A 106 -8.62 -6.16 -3.72
C VAL A 106 -8.53 -5.11 -4.83
N ILE A 107 -8.23 -3.84 -4.47
CA ILE A 107 -7.84 -2.82 -5.46
C ILE A 107 -6.60 -3.28 -6.21
N ALA A 108 -5.57 -3.73 -5.50
CA ALA A 108 -4.32 -4.18 -6.10
C ALA A 108 -4.53 -5.37 -7.04
N GLU A 109 -5.34 -6.36 -6.64
CA GLU A 109 -5.75 -7.47 -7.50
C GLU A 109 -6.51 -7.00 -8.75
N ARG A 110 -7.46 -6.08 -8.60
CA ARG A 110 -8.20 -5.48 -9.72
C ARG A 110 -7.25 -4.79 -10.70
N LEU A 111 -6.21 -4.12 -10.22
CA LEU A 111 -5.27 -3.35 -11.03
C LEU A 111 -4.05 -4.15 -11.50
N CYS A 112 -3.98 -5.44 -11.19
CA CYS A 112 -2.79 -6.26 -11.36
C CYS A 112 -1.53 -5.60 -10.77
N ALA A 113 -1.68 -4.99 -9.60
CA ALA A 113 -0.63 -4.30 -8.86
C ALA A 113 -0.19 -5.09 -7.62
N TYR A 114 1.00 -4.81 -7.13
CA TYR A 114 1.44 -5.28 -5.82
C TYR A 114 0.68 -4.55 -4.70
N PRO A 115 0.30 -5.24 -3.59
CA PRO A 115 -0.58 -4.68 -2.57
C PRO A 115 0.16 -3.79 -1.56
N ASN A 116 0.76 -2.70 -2.05
CA ASN A 116 1.40 -1.65 -1.23
C ASN A 116 0.98 -0.23 -1.66
N LEU A 117 -0.20 -0.09 -2.27
CA LEU A 117 -0.71 1.15 -2.83
C LEU A 117 -0.78 2.28 -1.81
N ALA A 118 -1.18 1.99 -0.56
CA ALA A 118 -1.25 2.96 0.53
C ALA A 118 0.13 3.56 0.83
N GLN A 119 1.13 2.69 1.00
CA GLN A 119 2.50 3.10 1.27
C GLN A 119 3.09 3.96 0.14
N MET A 120 2.76 3.62 -1.11
CA MET A 120 3.24 4.37 -2.29
C MET A 120 2.60 5.76 -2.43
N ASN A 121 1.51 6.03 -1.70
CA ASN A 121 0.78 7.30 -1.66
C ASN A 121 0.81 7.91 -0.25
N HIS A 122 1.92 7.67 0.47
CA HIS A 122 2.21 8.26 1.78
C HIS A 122 1.10 8.20 2.82
N VAL A 123 0.24 7.18 2.75
CA VAL A 123 -0.83 6.95 3.71
C VAL A 123 -0.67 5.58 4.37
N ARG A 124 -1.03 5.51 5.65
CA ARG A 124 -1.05 4.23 6.37
C ARG A 124 -2.20 3.34 5.96
N VAL A 125 -3.34 3.96 5.70
CA VAL A 125 -4.63 3.32 5.43
C VAL A 125 -5.33 4.14 4.37
N ILE A 126 -5.88 3.47 3.37
CA ILE A 126 -6.69 4.13 2.35
C ILE A 126 -8.07 4.49 2.92
N HIS A 127 -8.57 5.66 2.55
CA HIS A 127 -9.90 6.11 2.93
C HIS A 127 -10.71 6.50 1.69
N PRO A 128 -12.05 6.45 1.77
CA PRO A 128 -12.90 6.88 0.66
C PRO A 128 -12.58 8.32 0.25
N GLY A 129 -12.43 8.54 -1.05
CA GLY A 129 -12.04 9.84 -1.63
C GLY A 129 -10.54 10.05 -1.79
N HIS A 130 -9.67 9.20 -1.23
CA HIS A 130 -8.24 9.25 -1.55
C HIS A 130 -8.02 8.98 -3.04
N VAL A 131 -7.11 9.73 -3.65
CA VAL A 131 -6.62 9.46 -5.01
C VAL A 131 -5.26 8.77 -4.87
N LEU A 132 -5.19 7.52 -5.30
CA LEU A 132 -3.96 6.73 -5.32
C LEU A 132 -3.30 6.88 -6.68
N TRP A 133 -2.16 7.55 -6.73
CA TRP A 133 -1.29 7.69 -7.88
C TRP A 133 -0.51 6.39 -8.08
N LEU A 134 -0.63 5.86 -9.29
CA LEU A 134 -0.15 4.52 -9.59
C LEU A 134 1.16 4.59 -10.36
N THR A 135 1.43 5.63 -11.14
CA THR A 135 2.60 5.69 -12.03
C THR A 135 3.57 6.77 -11.56
N PRO A 136 4.56 6.44 -10.72
CA PRO A 136 5.58 7.41 -10.32
C PRO A 136 6.46 7.78 -11.53
N ASP A 137 6.87 9.05 -11.59
CA ASP A 137 7.89 9.55 -12.50
C ASP A 137 9.28 9.16 -11.95
N PRO A 138 10.05 8.31 -12.65
CA PRO A 138 11.36 7.86 -12.19
C PRO A 138 12.41 8.98 -12.12
N ALA A 139 12.14 10.17 -12.69
CA ALA A 139 13.00 11.34 -12.59
C ALA A 139 12.80 12.13 -11.29
N ILE A 140 11.68 11.92 -10.58
CA ILE A 140 11.34 12.64 -9.36
C ILE A 140 11.73 11.79 -8.13
N PRO A 141 12.46 12.35 -7.15
CA PRO A 141 12.77 11.65 -5.92
C PRO A 141 11.51 11.27 -5.15
N TRP A 142 11.61 10.22 -4.33
CA TRP A 142 10.54 9.75 -3.47
C TRP A 142 10.98 9.75 -2.01
N VAL A 143 10.17 10.36 -1.13
CA VAL A 143 10.45 10.38 0.31
C VAL A 143 9.74 9.19 0.97
N PRO A 144 10.44 8.28 1.67
CA PRO A 144 9.77 7.09 2.19
C PRO A 144 8.77 7.37 3.30
N TYR A 145 7.60 6.73 3.27
CA TYR A 145 6.56 6.94 4.30
C TYR A 145 7.00 6.56 5.74
N TYR A 146 7.81 5.51 5.92
CA TYR A 146 8.11 5.00 7.28
C TYR A 146 9.32 5.65 7.95
N ALA A 147 10.40 5.84 7.21
CA ALA A 147 11.63 6.48 7.67
C ALA A 147 12.58 6.69 6.48
N PRO A 148 13.49 7.67 6.53
CA PRO A 148 14.60 7.76 5.59
C PRO A 148 15.41 6.46 5.54
N GLY A 149 15.97 6.11 4.37
CA GLY A 149 16.77 4.90 4.21
C GLY A 149 18.06 4.89 5.05
N ASP A 150 18.51 6.07 5.45
CA ASP A 150 19.69 6.36 6.27
C ASP A 150 19.33 6.70 7.73
N ALA A 151 18.09 6.45 8.15
CA ALA A 151 17.63 6.72 9.50
C ALA A 151 18.50 6.00 10.55
N PRO A 152 19.01 6.72 11.58
CA PRO A 152 19.83 6.11 12.62
C PRO A 152 18.99 5.22 13.56
N ALA A 153 19.67 4.40 14.34
CA ALA A 153 19.02 3.68 15.44
C ALA A 153 18.35 4.66 16.42
N GLY A 154 17.10 4.37 16.79
CA GLY A 154 16.31 5.25 17.65
C GLY A 154 15.61 6.40 16.92
N PHE A 155 15.52 6.35 15.58
CA PHE A 155 14.80 7.33 14.76
C PHE A 155 13.39 7.62 15.29
N GLU A 156 13.05 8.91 15.34
CA GLU A 156 11.74 9.40 15.79
C GLU A 156 10.69 9.24 14.68
N GLN A 157 10.17 8.02 14.55
CA GLN A 157 9.21 7.69 13.49
C GLN A 157 7.90 8.48 13.56
N ILE A 158 7.37 8.71 14.77
CA ILE A 158 6.06 9.38 14.92
C ILE A 158 6.12 10.83 14.39
N PRO A 159 7.06 11.69 14.83
CA PRO A 159 7.22 13.02 14.26
C PRO A 159 7.43 13.03 12.74
N TYR A 160 8.22 12.08 12.23
CA TYR A 160 8.45 11.96 10.79
C TYR A 160 7.16 11.70 10.01
N GLN A 161 6.38 10.69 10.41
CA GLN A 161 5.14 10.34 9.72
C GLN A 161 4.09 11.45 9.81
N GLN A 162 3.98 12.11 10.97
CA GLN A 162 3.10 13.26 11.11
C GLN A 162 3.48 14.40 10.17
N ALA A 163 4.77 14.64 9.96
CA ALA A 163 5.25 15.65 9.02
C ALA A 163 5.01 15.24 7.55
N ILE A 164 5.21 13.96 7.19
CA ILE A 164 4.87 13.44 5.85
C ILE A 164 3.38 13.60 5.56
N GLU A 165 2.51 13.14 6.46
CA GLU A 165 1.06 13.25 6.27
C GLU A 165 0.58 14.71 6.22
N SER A 166 1.21 15.60 7.01
CA SER A 166 0.90 17.04 6.97
C SER A 166 1.37 17.69 5.67
N ALA A 167 2.52 17.28 5.13
CA ALA A 167 3.01 17.74 3.84
C ALA A 167 2.08 17.26 2.71
N GLY A 168 1.67 15.99 2.73
CA GLY A 168 0.70 15.43 1.77
C GLY A 168 -0.61 16.22 1.77
N ALA A 169 -1.20 16.49 2.95
CA ALA A 169 -2.41 17.29 3.07
C ALA A 169 -2.24 18.74 2.54
N ALA A 170 -1.06 19.32 2.70
CA ALA A 170 -0.74 20.63 2.13
C ALA A 170 -0.62 20.57 0.59
N VAL A 171 -0.02 19.52 0.04
CA VAL A 171 0.01 19.28 -1.42
C VAL A 171 -1.39 19.14 -2.00
N ASP A 172 -2.25 18.34 -1.36
CA ASP A 172 -3.64 18.11 -1.78
C ASP A 172 -4.47 19.39 -1.87
N THR A 173 -4.13 20.39 -1.06
CA THR A 173 -4.80 21.70 -1.05
C THR A 173 -4.07 22.78 -1.85
N GLY A 174 -2.92 22.43 -2.45
CA GLY A 174 -2.08 23.35 -3.22
C GLY A 174 -1.28 24.35 -2.37
N ASP A 175 -1.15 24.12 -1.06
CA ASP A 175 -0.42 24.99 -0.13
C ASP A 175 1.09 24.68 -0.14
N VAL A 176 1.75 25.14 -1.22
CA VAL A 176 3.18 24.94 -1.44
C VAL A 176 4.04 25.57 -0.34
N ASP A 177 3.59 26.68 0.25
CA ASP A 177 4.37 27.36 1.31
C ASP A 177 4.37 26.56 2.61
N THR A 178 3.25 25.92 2.96
CA THR A 178 3.20 24.97 4.07
C THR A 178 4.08 23.75 3.79
N VAL A 179 4.08 23.20 2.57
CA VAL A 179 4.99 22.09 2.19
C VAL A 179 6.46 22.49 2.40
N ARG A 180 6.84 23.69 1.95
CA ARG A 180 8.20 24.22 2.13
C ARG A 180 8.57 24.37 3.60
N SER A 181 7.67 24.86 4.45
CA SER A 181 7.94 24.98 5.90
C SER A 181 8.10 23.60 6.53
N ILE A 182 7.20 22.65 6.26
CA ILE A 182 7.28 21.29 6.81
C ILE A 182 8.59 20.61 6.37
N TRP A 183 8.96 20.73 5.09
CA TRP A 183 10.21 20.19 4.59
C TRP A 183 11.41 20.81 5.31
N ASN A 184 11.55 22.14 5.30
CA ASN A 184 12.75 22.81 5.81
C ASN A 184 12.88 22.73 7.32
N ASP A 185 11.78 22.85 8.05
CA ASP A 185 11.79 23.01 9.51
C ASP A 185 11.69 21.67 10.24
N THR A 186 11.11 20.64 9.60
CA THR A 186 10.82 19.35 10.25
C THR A 186 11.46 18.17 9.55
N LEU A 187 11.19 17.94 8.26
CA LEU A 187 11.61 16.70 7.58
C LEU A 187 13.10 16.71 7.24
N LYS A 188 13.61 17.77 6.62
CA LYS A 188 15.00 17.88 6.14
C LYS A 188 16.04 17.56 7.22
N PRO A 189 15.95 18.07 8.46
CA PRO A 189 16.89 17.71 9.54
C PRO A 189 16.90 16.22 9.92
N MET A 190 15.90 15.44 9.50
CA MET A 190 15.77 14.02 9.81
C MET A 190 16.51 13.12 8.81
N PHE A 191 17.02 13.67 7.72
CA PHE A 191 17.87 12.98 6.74
C PHE A 191 19.35 13.25 7.04
N ALA A 192 20.22 12.26 6.81
CA ALA A 192 21.67 12.40 6.95
C ALA A 192 22.38 12.49 5.58
N ASN A 193 21.78 11.94 4.53
CA ASN A 193 22.32 11.90 3.19
C ASN A 193 22.08 13.22 2.45
N GLN A 194 23.15 13.98 2.25
CA GLN A 194 23.08 15.28 1.58
C GLN A 194 22.58 15.19 0.13
N THR A 195 22.88 14.10 -0.59
CA THR A 195 22.38 13.92 -1.97
C THR A 195 20.86 13.79 -2.00
N THR A 196 20.29 13.06 -1.04
CA THR A 196 18.82 12.98 -0.88
C THR A 196 18.23 14.34 -0.53
N ILE A 197 18.84 15.04 0.43
CA ILE A 197 18.40 16.37 0.85
C ILE A 197 18.38 17.35 -0.33
N ASP A 198 19.45 17.39 -1.12
CA ASP A 198 19.59 18.32 -2.24
C ASP A 198 18.57 18.01 -3.35
N ALA A 199 18.38 16.73 -3.68
CA ALA A 199 17.40 16.32 -4.69
C ALA A 199 15.95 16.63 -4.28
N VAL A 200 15.57 16.36 -3.03
CA VAL A 200 14.23 16.70 -2.53
C VAL A 200 14.05 18.22 -2.43
N GLN A 201 15.08 18.94 -1.99
CA GLN A 201 15.05 20.40 -1.91
C GLN A 201 14.80 21.04 -3.28
N GLU A 202 15.43 20.54 -4.34
CA GLU A 202 15.25 21.05 -5.70
C GLU A 202 13.77 21.02 -6.13
N VAL A 203 13.08 19.90 -5.87
CA VAL A 203 11.65 19.77 -6.18
C VAL A 203 10.79 20.66 -5.29
N VAL A 204 11.10 20.74 -3.98
CA VAL A 204 10.38 21.59 -3.03
C VAL A 204 10.51 23.08 -3.39
N ASP A 205 11.68 23.50 -3.85
CA ASP A 205 11.94 24.87 -4.29
C ASP A 205 11.18 25.19 -5.58
N ALA A 206 11.18 24.26 -6.54
CA ALA A 206 10.42 24.38 -7.79
C ALA A 206 8.92 24.56 -7.54
N GLY A 207 8.36 23.89 -6.53
CA GLY A 207 6.98 24.06 -6.11
C GLY A 207 5.95 23.53 -7.12
N ASP A 208 6.37 22.62 -8.01
CA ASP A 208 5.49 21.92 -8.94
C ASP A 208 4.60 20.93 -8.17
N LEU A 209 3.28 21.09 -8.28
CA LEU A 209 2.34 20.29 -7.47
C LEU A 209 2.32 18.81 -7.84
N ASP A 210 2.58 18.46 -9.10
CA ASP A 210 2.57 17.06 -9.52
C ASP A 210 3.83 16.35 -9.01
N ALA A 211 4.98 17.03 -9.04
CA ALA A 211 6.21 16.52 -8.45
C ALA A 211 6.16 16.48 -6.91
N LEU A 212 5.60 17.50 -6.27
CA LEU A 212 5.41 17.54 -4.82
C LEU A 212 4.47 16.45 -4.31
N ARG A 213 3.46 16.11 -5.12
CA ARG A 213 2.55 15.01 -4.81
C ARG A 213 3.31 13.70 -4.77
N GLN A 214 4.08 13.36 -5.80
CA GLN A 214 4.91 12.16 -5.73
C GLN A 214 5.86 12.12 -4.52
N LEU A 215 6.34 13.28 -4.05
CA LEU A 215 7.18 13.34 -2.86
C LEU A 215 6.43 13.01 -1.56
N PHE A 216 5.17 13.40 -1.41
CA PHE A 216 4.49 13.46 -0.11
C PHE A 216 3.06 12.91 -0.07
N SER A 217 2.45 12.54 -1.20
CA SER A 217 1.03 12.20 -1.35
C SER A 217 0.77 11.08 -2.34
#